data_AF-A0A2D7PLI4-F1
#
_entry.id   AF-A0A2D7PLI4-F1
#
_cell.length_a   1.000
_cell.length_b   1.000
_cell.length_c   1.000
_cell.angle_alpha   90.00
_cell.angle_beta   90.00
_cell.angle_gamma   90.00
#
_symmetry.space_group_name_H-M   'P 1'
#
loop_
_entity.id
_entity.type
_entity.pdbx_description
1 polymer ?
#
loop_
_entity_poly.entity_id
_entity_poly.type
_entity_poly.pdbx_seq_one_letter_code
_entity_poly.pdbx_strand_id
1 'polypeptide(L)'
;MKKDKDRYWDCLDQAMEASHGGRVDEALAWLDEALKAHPAGAEAHNGRGEILWDEGRADEALYEFERAIAADAKFSAAYLNRVELLIEDMGECELALEACDELLAAAPELPRLDRALQAELYYLKAKALFFMDDLEGAVFLVRRAIKSAGDQPAYFAFEGHVLFELGQYEDARRILERAAAIEPDSAHIVYSVALILERIEPETSSPEESQALRHAIELAFERANALDPGQFPIPTAMNDADFDRAVADALDNLPRSVREYIADVPVLVEPYPSRDLVQSERISPQILGLFMGVPRTEAAITEQVPDLDRVMLFKANLEKICRDREELIDQIQITVRHEIGHYLGLDEDDLERLGLR
;
A
#
# COMPACT_ATOMS: atom_id res chain seq x y z
N MET A 1 -22.40 28.84 -30.10
CA MET A 1 -21.50 27.77 -30.58
C MET A 1 -20.03 28.13 -30.51
N LYS A 2 -19.48 29.11 -31.27
CA LYS A 2 -18.04 29.45 -31.14
C LYS A 2 -17.71 30.10 -29.78
N LYS A 3 -18.51 31.09 -29.35
CA LYS A 3 -18.37 31.74 -28.03
C LYS A 3 -18.51 30.80 -26.84
N ASP A 4 -19.40 29.80 -26.94
CA ASP A 4 -19.62 28.84 -25.84
C ASP A 4 -18.49 27.81 -25.75
N LYS A 5 -17.92 27.43 -26.91
CA LYS A 5 -16.72 26.58 -26.96
C LYS A 5 -15.50 27.31 -26.41
N ASP A 6 -15.31 28.58 -26.77
CA ASP A 6 -14.21 29.40 -26.25
C ASP A 6 -14.34 29.54 -24.72
N ARG A 7 -15.57 29.79 -24.21
CA ARG A 7 -15.85 29.84 -22.77
C ARG A 7 -15.57 28.52 -22.03
N TYR A 8 -15.90 27.37 -22.62
CA TYR A 8 -15.67 26.06 -21.99
C TYR A 8 -14.19 25.83 -21.67
N TRP A 9 -13.33 26.06 -22.65
CA TRP A 9 -11.88 25.88 -22.48
C TRP A 9 -11.28 26.92 -21.53
N ASP A 10 -11.74 28.18 -21.61
CA ASP A 10 -11.33 29.21 -20.65
C ASP A 10 -11.68 28.78 -19.21
N CYS A 11 -12.87 28.24 -18.97
CA CYS A 11 -13.27 27.75 -17.65
C CYS A 11 -12.45 26.53 -17.20
N LEU A 12 -12.10 25.61 -18.09
CA LEU A 12 -11.22 24.48 -17.76
C LEU A 12 -9.82 24.94 -17.36
N ASP A 13 -9.24 25.90 -18.08
CA ASP A 13 -7.92 26.45 -17.76
C ASP A 13 -7.94 27.11 -16.37
N GLN A 14 -8.99 27.87 -16.05
CA GLN A 14 -9.16 28.48 -14.73
C GLN A 14 -9.37 27.43 -13.62
N ALA A 15 -10.14 26.38 -13.88
CA ALA A 15 -10.31 25.27 -12.95
C ALA A 15 -8.98 24.58 -12.64
N MET A 16 -8.19 24.30 -13.68
CA MET A 16 -6.88 23.68 -13.55
C MET A 16 -5.93 24.59 -12.75
N GLU A 17 -5.88 25.89 -13.04
CA GLU A 17 -5.05 26.85 -12.29
C GLU A 17 -5.48 26.97 -10.81
N ALA A 18 -6.78 26.95 -10.53
CA ALA A 18 -7.31 26.95 -9.17
C ALA A 18 -6.94 25.67 -8.41
N SER A 19 -7.10 24.50 -9.04
CA SER A 19 -6.77 23.19 -8.46
C SER A 19 -5.29 23.07 -8.12
N HIS A 20 -4.39 23.39 -9.07
CA HIS A 20 -2.93 23.40 -8.81
C HIS A 20 -2.53 24.38 -7.69
N GLY A 21 -3.33 25.42 -7.47
CA GLY A 21 -3.14 26.39 -6.39
C GLY A 21 -3.81 26.01 -5.06
N GLY A 22 -4.38 24.81 -4.93
CA GLY A 22 -5.08 24.33 -3.74
C GLY A 22 -6.42 25.04 -3.46
N ARG A 23 -6.97 25.76 -4.44
CA ARG A 23 -8.24 26.50 -4.31
C ARG A 23 -9.39 25.62 -4.81
N VAL A 24 -9.70 24.58 -4.05
CA VAL A 24 -10.66 23.52 -4.39
C VAL A 24 -12.04 24.08 -4.74
N ASP A 25 -12.64 24.91 -3.87
CA ASP A 25 -13.96 25.49 -4.10
C ASP A 25 -14.02 26.34 -5.39
N GLU A 26 -12.95 27.07 -5.68
CA GLU A 26 -12.85 27.89 -6.90
C GLU A 26 -12.74 27.00 -8.14
N ALA A 27 -11.94 25.94 -8.07
CA ALA A 27 -11.79 24.98 -9.16
C ALA A 27 -13.13 24.30 -9.50
N LEU A 28 -13.87 23.84 -8.49
CA LEU A 28 -15.20 23.26 -8.66
C LEU A 28 -16.20 24.27 -9.26
N ALA A 29 -16.16 25.53 -8.82
CA ALA A 29 -17.01 26.58 -9.39
C ALA A 29 -16.72 26.84 -10.88
N TRP A 30 -15.44 26.80 -11.29
CA TRP A 30 -15.05 26.92 -12.68
C TRP A 30 -15.49 25.70 -13.52
N LEU A 31 -15.40 24.49 -12.98
CA LEU A 31 -15.91 23.28 -13.63
C LEU A 31 -17.43 23.32 -13.80
N ASP A 32 -18.17 23.85 -12.82
CA ASP A 32 -19.61 24.07 -12.95
C ASP A 32 -19.94 25.06 -14.08
N GLU A 33 -19.16 26.13 -14.24
CA GLU A 33 -19.30 27.07 -15.36
C GLU A 33 -18.94 26.43 -16.71
N ALA A 34 -17.91 25.57 -16.75
CA ALA A 34 -17.57 24.78 -17.93
C ALA A 34 -18.74 23.86 -18.32
N LEU A 35 -19.30 23.12 -17.35
CA LEU A 35 -20.42 22.20 -17.58
C LEU A 35 -21.73 22.94 -17.93
N LYS A 36 -21.94 24.18 -17.48
CA LYS A 36 -23.04 25.02 -17.98
C LYS A 36 -22.88 25.38 -19.45
N ALA A 37 -21.65 25.66 -19.89
CA ALA A 37 -21.36 25.97 -21.29
C ALA A 37 -21.41 24.73 -22.18
N HIS A 38 -20.96 23.57 -21.67
CA HIS A 38 -20.96 22.29 -22.37
C HIS A 38 -21.28 21.13 -21.41
N PRO A 39 -22.56 20.75 -21.26
CA PRO A 39 -22.98 19.73 -20.27
C PRO A 39 -22.49 18.30 -20.52
N ALA A 40 -21.91 18.03 -21.70
CA ALA A 40 -21.30 16.75 -22.06
C ALA A 40 -19.77 16.91 -22.22
N GLY A 41 -19.15 17.76 -21.41
CA GLY A 41 -17.70 17.97 -21.41
C GLY A 41 -16.99 16.88 -20.62
N ALA A 42 -16.34 15.95 -21.30
CA ALA A 42 -15.65 14.84 -20.65
C ALA A 42 -14.49 15.31 -19.77
N GLU A 43 -13.73 16.33 -20.21
CA GLU A 43 -12.62 16.89 -19.46
C GLU A 43 -13.09 17.56 -18.17
N ALA A 44 -14.23 18.27 -18.21
CA ALA A 44 -14.79 18.93 -17.03
C ALA A 44 -15.33 17.92 -16.01
N HIS A 45 -16.02 16.86 -16.47
CA HIS A 45 -16.44 15.77 -15.60
C HIS A 45 -15.23 15.05 -14.99
N ASN A 46 -14.21 14.73 -15.78
CA ASN A 46 -13.00 14.07 -15.27
C ASN A 46 -12.25 14.94 -14.25
N GLY A 47 -12.00 16.21 -14.55
CA GLY A 47 -11.34 17.12 -13.60
C GLY A 47 -12.14 17.32 -12.31
N ARG A 48 -13.48 17.27 -12.39
CA ARG A 48 -14.33 17.28 -11.19
C ARG A 48 -14.17 16.00 -10.39
N GLY A 49 -14.11 14.86 -11.06
CA GLY A 49 -13.85 13.56 -10.43
C GLY A 49 -12.51 13.52 -9.70
N GLU A 50 -11.43 14.01 -10.32
CA GLU A 50 -10.09 14.09 -9.71
C GLU A 50 -10.12 14.92 -8.42
N ILE A 51 -10.69 16.13 -8.46
CA ILE A 51 -10.78 16.99 -7.27
C ILE A 51 -11.64 16.36 -6.17
N LEU A 52 -12.74 15.69 -6.53
CA LEU A 52 -13.59 15.01 -5.55
C LEU A 52 -12.87 13.83 -4.91
N TRP A 53 -12.06 13.11 -5.68
CA TRP A 53 -11.26 12.01 -5.18
C TRP A 53 -10.18 12.51 -4.20
N ASP A 54 -9.46 13.58 -4.54
CA ASP A 54 -8.47 14.20 -3.66
C ASP A 54 -9.08 14.67 -2.32
N GLU A 55 -10.36 15.05 -2.33
CA GLU A 55 -11.14 15.43 -1.13
C GLU A 55 -11.75 14.24 -0.38
N GLY A 56 -11.43 12.99 -0.78
CA GLY A 56 -11.91 11.76 -0.16
C GLY A 56 -13.38 11.43 -0.47
N ARG A 57 -13.97 12.03 -1.51
CA ARG A 57 -15.38 11.83 -1.91
C ARG A 57 -15.46 10.80 -3.04
N ALA A 58 -14.99 9.60 -2.77
CA ALA A 58 -14.79 8.52 -3.76
C ALA A 58 -16.06 8.18 -4.58
N ASP A 59 -17.22 8.04 -3.94
CA ASP A 59 -18.48 7.72 -4.65
C ASP A 59 -18.87 8.81 -5.67
N GLU A 60 -18.67 10.08 -5.31
CA GLU A 60 -18.97 11.21 -6.20
C GLU A 60 -17.93 11.32 -7.32
N ALA A 61 -16.67 11.02 -7.03
CA ALA A 61 -15.62 10.94 -8.04
C ALA A 61 -15.91 9.85 -9.07
N LEU A 62 -16.30 8.65 -8.63
CA LEU A 62 -16.70 7.55 -9.51
C LEU A 62 -17.82 7.97 -10.44
N TYR A 63 -18.86 8.61 -9.88
CA TYR A 63 -19.98 9.12 -10.67
C TYR A 63 -19.51 10.11 -11.75
N GLU A 64 -18.60 11.02 -11.43
CA GLU A 64 -18.06 11.98 -12.40
C GLU A 64 -17.19 11.31 -13.48
N PHE A 65 -16.40 10.29 -13.15
CA PHE A 65 -15.65 9.53 -14.16
C PHE A 65 -16.59 8.77 -15.10
N GLU A 66 -17.66 8.16 -14.59
CA GLU A 66 -18.69 7.52 -15.42
C GLU A 66 -19.41 8.52 -16.32
N ARG A 67 -19.67 9.74 -15.82
CA ARG A 67 -20.20 10.84 -16.61
C ARG A 67 -19.25 11.28 -17.73
N ALA A 68 -17.95 11.33 -17.46
CA ALA A 68 -16.93 11.64 -18.46
C ALA A 68 -16.88 10.56 -19.55
N ILE A 69 -16.90 9.28 -19.19
CA ILE A 69 -16.94 8.14 -20.12
C ILE A 69 -18.23 8.17 -20.97
N ALA A 70 -19.38 8.46 -20.35
CA ALA A 70 -20.64 8.58 -21.08
C ALA A 70 -20.67 9.77 -22.05
N ALA A 71 -19.96 10.85 -21.72
CA ALA A 71 -19.84 12.03 -22.56
C ALA A 71 -18.91 11.80 -23.77
N ASP A 72 -17.78 11.12 -23.56
CA ASP A 72 -16.87 10.67 -24.61
C ASP A 72 -16.29 9.28 -24.28
N ALA A 73 -16.82 8.25 -24.94
CA ALA A 73 -16.39 6.86 -24.74
C ALA A 73 -14.92 6.61 -25.13
N LYS A 74 -14.26 7.56 -25.81
CA LYS A 74 -12.84 7.47 -26.19
C LYS A 74 -11.91 8.28 -25.29
N PHE A 75 -12.44 8.93 -24.26
CA PHE A 75 -11.68 9.72 -23.31
C PHE A 75 -10.96 8.83 -22.29
N SER A 76 -9.74 8.41 -22.63
CA SER A 76 -8.97 7.41 -21.87
C SER A 76 -8.63 7.80 -20.43
N ALA A 77 -8.47 9.10 -20.13
CA ALA A 77 -8.13 9.55 -18.78
C ALA A 77 -9.19 9.15 -17.75
N ALA A 78 -10.49 9.31 -18.09
CA ALA A 78 -11.57 8.93 -17.19
C ALA A 78 -11.63 7.43 -16.90
N TYR A 79 -11.24 6.59 -17.86
CA TYR A 79 -11.13 5.15 -17.60
C TYR A 79 -9.99 4.82 -16.64
N LEU A 80 -8.81 5.44 -16.84
CA LEU A 80 -7.66 5.21 -15.97
C LEU A 80 -7.96 5.67 -14.54
N ASN A 81 -8.49 6.89 -14.37
CA ASN A 81 -8.86 7.43 -13.07
C ASN A 81 -9.93 6.59 -12.38
N ARG A 82 -10.96 6.13 -13.12
CA ARG A 82 -11.97 5.22 -12.59
C ARG A 82 -11.36 3.90 -12.11
N VAL A 83 -10.49 3.28 -12.91
CA VAL A 83 -9.83 2.02 -12.54
C VAL A 83 -8.96 2.23 -11.29
N GLU A 84 -8.20 3.31 -11.23
CA GLU A 84 -7.32 3.56 -10.10
C GLU A 84 -8.10 3.85 -8.81
N LEU A 85 -9.19 4.62 -8.90
CA LEU A 85 -10.14 4.84 -7.79
C LEU A 85 -10.74 3.52 -7.26
N LEU A 86 -11.13 2.62 -8.17
CA LEU A 86 -11.67 1.31 -7.79
C LEU A 86 -10.64 0.49 -7.00
N ILE A 87 -9.35 0.63 -7.32
CA ILE A 87 -8.26 -0.10 -6.66
C ILE A 87 -7.96 0.52 -5.30
N GLU A 88 -7.63 1.82 -5.26
CA GLU A 88 -7.02 2.46 -4.09
C GLU A 88 -8.04 2.80 -2.99
N ASP A 89 -9.20 3.34 -3.36
CA ASP A 89 -10.17 3.86 -2.38
C ASP A 89 -11.31 2.88 -2.11
N MET A 90 -11.74 2.15 -3.13
CA MET A 90 -12.92 1.27 -3.02
C MET A 90 -12.55 -0.19 -2.74
N GLY A 91 -11.32 -0.62 -3.02
CA GLY A 91 -10.89 -2.02 -2.90
C GLY A 91 -11.59 -2.98 -3.87
N GLU A 92 -12.29 -2.46 -4.88
CA GLU A 92 -13.05 -3.21 -5.89
C GLU A 92 -12.13 -3.73 -7.01
N CYS A 93 -11.10 -4.49 -6.62
CA CYS A 93 -10.02 -4.93 -7.50
C CYS A 93 -10.52 -5.82 -8.64
N GLU A 94 -11.54 -6.65 -8.42
CA GLU A 94 -12.14 -7.48 -9.46
C GLU A 94 -12.79 -6.63 -10.56
N LEU A 95 -13.56 -5.60 -10.17
CA LEU A 95 -14.18 -4.66 -11.12
C LEU A 95 -13.12 -3.86 -11.89
N ALA A 96 -12.02 -3.47 -11.22
CA ALA A 96 -10.90 -2.80 -11.87
C ALA A 96 -10.23 -3.70 -12.93
N LEU A 97 -10.02 -4.99 -12.63
CA LEU A 97 -9.46 -5.96 -13.57
C LEU A 97 -10.36 -6.16 -14.80
N GLU A 98 -11.67 -6.31 -14.58
CA GLU A 98 -12.66 -6.43 -15.66
C GLU A 98 -12.64 -5.20 -16.58
N ALA A 99 -12.63 -3.99 -16.01
CA ALA A 99 -12.58 -2.75 -16.77
C ALA A 99 -11.27 -2.62 -17.59
N CYS A 100 -10.13 -3.00 -17.01
CA CYS A 100 -8.88 -3.05 -17.78
C CYS A 100 -8.93 -4.07 -18.93
N ASP A 101 -9.52 -5.25 -18.71
CA ASP A 101 -9.63 -6.29 -19.74
C ASP A 101 -10.55 -5.89 -20.89
N GLU A 102 -11.64 -5.18 -20.59
CA GLU A 102 -12.51 -4.58 -21.61
C GLU A 102 -11.73 -3.59 -22.49
N LEU A 103 -10.96 -2.69 -21.89
CA LEU A 103 -10.13 -1.73 -22.62
C LEU A 103 -9.05 -2.43 -23.45
N LEU A 104 -8.38 -3.43 -22.87
CA LEU A 104 -7.34 -4.22 -23.54
C LEU A 104 -7.88 -5.06 -24.72
N ALA A 105 -9.17 -5.41 -24.72
CA ALA A 105 -9.83 -6.06 -25.85
C ALA A 105 -9.91 -5.15 -27.09
N ALA A 106 -9.69 -3.84 -26.92
CA ALA A 106 -9.56 -2.85 -27.99
C ALA A 106 -10.77 -2.80 -28.94
N ALA A 107 -11.97 -2.82 -28.36
CA ALA A 107 -13.21 -2.67 -29.13
C ALA A 107 -13.24 -1.29 -29.84
N PRO A 108 -13.76 -1.19 -31.08
CA PRO A 108 -13.70 0.06 -31.88
C PRO A 108 -14.34 1.31 -31.26
N GLU A 109 -15.29 1.10 -30.34
CA GLU A 109 -16.00 2.11 -29.57
C GLU A 109 -15.18 2.69 -28.40
N LEU A 110 -14.20 1.94 -27.93
CA LEU A 110 -13.33 2.31 -26.80
C LEU A 110 -12.13 3.17 -27.24
N PRO A 111 -11.38 3.74 -26.28
CA PRO A 111 -10.15 4.47 -26.59
C PRO A 111 -9.18 3.60 -27.39
N ARG A 112 -8.54 4.19 -28.40
CA ARG A 112 -7.51 3.49 -29.17
C ARG A 112 -6.29 3.28 -28.27
N LEU A 113 -5.89 2.03 -28.09
CA LEU A 113 -4.68 1.69 -27.35
C LEU A 113 -3.42 2.06 -28.14
N ASP A 114 -2.67 3.03 -27.63
CA ASP A 114 -1.25 3.16 -27.94
C ASP A 114 -0.40 2.40 -26.92
N ARG A 115 0.93 2.48 -27.04
CA ARG A 115 1.84 1.77 -26.14
C ARG A 115 1.83 2.31 -24.72
N ALA A 116 1.58 3.61 -24.54
CA ALA A 116 1.59 4.25 -23.23
C ALA A 116 0.33 3.82 -22.46
N LEU A 117 -0.85 3.99 -23.06
CA LEU A 117 -2.11 3.56 -22.46
C LEU A 117 -2.13 2.05 -22.17
N GLN A 118 -1.59 1.23 -23.08
CA GLN A 118 -1.46 -0.20 -22.82
C GLN A 118 -0.55 -0.51 -21.62
N ALA A 119 0.53 0.25 -21.42
CA ALA A 119 1.42 0.06 -20.28
C ALA A 119 0.73 0.45 -18.97
N GLU A 120 0.02 1.58 -18.94
CA GLU A 120 -0.78 2.02 -17.79
C GLU A 120 -1.83 0.98 -17.41
N LEU A 121 -2.53 0.39 -18.38
CA LEU A 121 -3.49 -0.68 -18.08
C LEU A 121 -2.81 -1.92 -17.49
N TYR A 122 -1.63 -2.33 -17.98
CA TYR A 122 -0.90 -3.43 -17.33
C TYR A 122 -0.43 -3.08 -15.92
N TYR A 123 -0.03 -1.83 -15.69
CA TYR A 123 0.37 -1.36 -14.38
C TYR A 123 -0.80 -1.34 -13.39
N LEU A 124 -1.96 -0.80 -13.77
CA LEU A 124 -3.16 -0.81 -12.94
C LEU A 124 -3.66 -2.23 -12.66
N LYS A 125 -3.64 -3.13 -13.65
CA LYS A 125 -3.92 -4.55 -13.39
C LYS A 125 -2.93 -5.18 -12.41
N ALA A 126 -1.65 -4.81 -12.47
CA ALA A 126 -0.65 -5.28 -11.52
C ALA A 126 -0.94 -4.79 -10.10
N LYS A 127 -1.36 -3.52 -9.93
CA LYS A 127 -1.83 -2.96 -8.65
C LYS A 127 -3.05 -3.72 -8.12
N ALA A 128 -4.06 -3.96 -8.95
CA ALA A 128 -5.24 -4.73 -8.55
C ALA A 128 -4.87 -6.15 -8.07
N LEU A 129 -4.00 -6.86 -8.81
CA LEU A 129 -3.55 -8.19 -8.40
C LEU A 129 -2.73 -8.18 -7.11
N PHE A 130 -1.94 -7.13 -6.87
CA PHE A 130 -1.20 -6.96 -5.63
C PHE A 130 -2.13 -6.86 -4.41
N PHE A 131 -3.19 -6.05 -4.49
CA PHE A 131 -4.18 -5.95 -3.41
C PHE A 131 -5.01 -7.23 -3.23
N MET A 132 -5.09 -8.08 -4.26
CA MET A 132 -5.68 -9.42 -4.19
C MET A 132 -4.68 -10.51 -3.75
N ASP A 133 -3.46 -10.15 -3.35
CA ASP A 133 -2.37 -11.06 -2.95
C ASP A 133 -1.89 -12.02 -4.06
N ASP A 134 -2.20 -11.74 -5.34
CA ASP A 134 -1.59 -12.43 -6.50
C ASP A 134 -0.30 -11.72 -6.91
N LEU A 135 0.73 -11.86 -6.06
CA LEU A 135 2.02 -11.18 -6.23
C LEU A 135 2.76 -11.65 -7.49
N GLU A 136 2.69 -12.93 -7.86
CA GLU A 136 3.29 -13.43 -9.09
C GLU A 136 2.62 -12.85 -10.34
N GLY A 137 1.29 -12.75 -10.34
CA GLY A 137 0.52 -12.09 -11.37
C GLY A 137 0.86 -10.60 -11.48
N ALA A 138 0.99 -9.92 -10.34
CA ALA A 138 1.39 -8.51 -10.28
C ALA A 138 2.80 -8.29 -10.89
N VAL A 139 3.81 -9.08 -10.49
CA VAL A 139 5.17 -9.00 -11.08
C VAL A 139 5.14 -9.26 -12.59
N PHE A 140 4.34 -10.23 -13.04
CA PHE A 140 4.22 -10.52 -14.47
C PHE A 140 3.67 -9.32 -15.24
N LEU A 141 2.63 -8.65 -14.73
CA LEU A 141 1.98 -7.54 -15.42
C LEU A 141 2.80 -6.25 -15.37
N VAL A 142 3.43 -5.89 -14.25
CA VAL A 142 4.30 -4.70 -14.21
C VAL A 142 5.50 -4.84 -15.17
N ARG A 143 6.06 -6.05 -15.33
CA ARG A 143 7.09 -6.31 -16.35
C ARG A 143 6.57 -6.14 -17.78
N ARG A 144 5.29 -6.42 -18.03
CA ARG A 144 4.66 -6.11 -19.33
C ARG A 144 4.50 -4.61 -19.53
N ALA A 145 4.16 -3.85 -18.48
CA ALA A 145 4.11 -2.39 -18.54
C ALA A 145 5.47 -1.80 -18.93
N ILE A 146 6.55 -2.22 -18.23
CA ILE A 146 7.94 -1.81 -18.52
C ILE A 146 8.32 -2.14 -19.97
N LYS A 147 7.95 -3.32 -20.47
CA LYS A 147 8.23 -3.71 -21.86
C LYS A 147 7.49 -2.84 -22.89
N SER A 148 6.30 -2.33 -22.56
CA SER A 148 5.46 -1.55 -23.46
C SER A 148 5.87 -0.08 -23.56
N ALA A 149 6.07 0.59 -22.42
CA ALA A 149 6.35 2.03 -22.36
C ALA A 149 7.76 2.40 -21.90
N GLY A 150 8.59 1.42 -21.52
CA GLY A 150 9.97 1.62 -21.13
C GLY A 150 10.16 1.83 -19.63
N ASP A 151 11.31 2.42 -19.31
CA ASP A 151 11.89 2.51 -17.97
C ASP A 151 11.26 3.66 -17.14
N GLN A 152 9.98 3.53 -16.77
CA GLN A 152 9.33 4.50 -15.88
C GLN A 152 9.70 4.22 -14.40
N PRO A 153 10.05 5.25 -13.60
CA PRO A 153 10.40 5.07 -12.18
C PRO A 153 9.30 4.36 -11.38
N ALA A 154 8.04 4.74 -11.59
CA ALA A 154 6.90 4.15 -10.90
C ALA A 154 6.77 2.64 -11.13
N TYR A 155 7.02 2.16 -12.36
CA TYR A 155 6.95 0.73 -12.66
C TYR A 155 8.08 -0.06 -11.99
N PHE A 156 9.29 0.50 -11.92
CA PHE A 156 10.37 -0.13 -11.17
C PHE A 156 10.14 -0.07 -9.67
N ALA A 157 9.64 1.05 -9.15
CA ALA A 157 9.28 1.18 -7.74
C ALA A 157 8.28 0.10 -7.34
N PHE A 158 7.24 -0.09 -8.15
CA PHE A 158 6.23 -1.11 -7.93
C PHE A 158 6.76 -2.54 -8.12
N GLU A 159 7.51 -2.84 -9.19
CA GLU A 159 8.14 -4.17 -9.35
C GLU A 159 9.03 -4.49 -8.14
N GLY A 160 9.82 -3.54 -7.69
CA GLY A 160 10.65 -3.67 -6.49
C GLY A 160 9.85 -3.95 -5.23
N HIS A 161 8.72 -3.28 -5.05
CA HIS A 161 7.81 -3.53 -3.93
C HIS A 161 7.21 -4.94 -3.99
N VAL A 162 6.66 -5.36 -5.13
CA VAL A 162 6.09 -6.72 -5.24
C VAL A 162 7.16 -7.80 -5.03
N LEU A 163 8.37 -7.60 -5.52
CA LEU A 163 9.51 -8.51 -5.28
C LEU A 163 9.90 -8.56 -3.79
N PHE A 164 9.80 -7.44 -3.09
CA PHE A 164 10.02 -7.39 -1.65
C PHE A 164 8.95 -8.19 -0.90
N GLU A 165 7.66 -8.01 -1.23
CA GLU A 165 6.57 -8.81 -0.64
C GLU A 165 6.75 -10.31 -0.90
N LEU A 166 7.28 -10.70 -2.06
CA LEU A 166 7.65 -12.09 -2.40
C LEU A 166 8.90 -12.63 -1.66
N GLY A 167 9.57 -11.82 -0.83
CA GLY A 167 10.83 -12.18 -0.18
C GLY A 167 12.02 -12.32 -1.15
N GLN A 168 11.95 -11.71 -2.34
CA GLN A 168 13.00 -11.70 -3.36
C GLN A 168 13.87 -10.45 -3.23
N TYR A 169 14.51 -10.28 -2.05
CA TYR A 169 15.16 -9.04 -1.65
C TYR A 169 16.30 -8.59 -2.58
N GLU A 170 17.12 -9.53 -3.08
CA GLU A 170 18.25 -9.18 -3.95
C GLU A 170 17.78 -8.61 -5.30
N ASP A 171 16.70 -9.17 -5.86
CA ASP A 171 16.09 -8.66 -7.08
C ASP A 171 15.35 -7.34 -6.83
N ALA A 172 14.61 -7.24 -5.72
CA ALA A 172 13.95 -6.01 -5.29
C ALA A 172 14.96 -4.85 -5.18
N ARG A 173 16.10 -5.09 -4.53
CA ARG A 173 17.20 -4.11 -4.39
C ARG A 173 17.66 -3.58 -5.73
N ARG A 174 18.01 -4.48 -6.65
CA ARG A 174 18.53 -4.12 -7.98
C ARG A 174 17.53 -3.26 -8.76
N ILE A 175 16.24 -3.57 -8.66
CA ILE A 175 15.19 -2.82 -9.35
C ILE A 175 14.95 -1.46 -8.69
N LEU A 176 14.90 -1.38 -7.35
CA LEU A 176 14.71 -0.12 -6.63
C LEU A 176 15.90 0.83 -6.75
N GLU A 177 17.13 0.32 -6.75
CA GLU A 177 18.33 1.14 -7.03
C GLU A 177 18.26 1.76 -8.44
N ARG A 178 17.70 1.03 -9.42
CA ARG A 178 17.45 1.59 -10.76
C ARG A 178 16.36 2.66 -10.73
N ALA A 179 15.27 2.44 -9.98
CA ALA A 179 14.23 3.45 -9.81
C ALA A 179 14.80 4.74 -9.17
N ALA A 180 15.58 4.61 -8.10
CA ALA A 180 16.23 5.71 -7.39
C ALA A 180 17.26 6.45 -8.25
N ALA A 181 17.92 5.76 -9.19
CA ALA A 181 18.84 6.40 -10.13
C ALA A 181 18.12 7.30 -11.15
N ILE A 182 16.86 7.01 -11.48
CA ILE A 182 16.05 7.81 -12.40
C ILE A 182 15.35 8.93 -11.65
N GLU A 183 14.75 8.62 -10.49
CA GLU A 183 14.01 9.56 -9.65
C GLU A 183 14.53 9.53 -8.21
N PRO A 184 15.64 10.24 -7.92
CA PRO A 184 16.29 10.17 -6.62
C PRO A 184 15.50 10.86 -5.51
N ASP A 185 14.59 11.79 -5.83
CA ASP A 185 13.84 12.61 -4.86
C ASP A 185 12.40 12.11 -4.64
N SER A 186 12.12 10.84 -4.97
CA SER A 186 10.86 10.19 -4.63
C SER A 186 10.93 9.60 -3.21
N ALA A 187 10.08 10.10 -2.30
CA ALA A 187 10.03 9.65 -0.91
C ALA A 187 9.77 8.14 -0.82
N HIS A 188 8.79 7.64 -1.59
CA HIS A 188 8.43 6.23 -1.66
C HIS A 188 9.60 5.35 -2.13
N ILE A 189 10.30 5.75 -3.20
CA ILE A 189 11.44 4.97 -3.71
C ILE A 189 12.56 4.91 -2.68
N VAL A 190 12.89 6.05 -2.05
CA VAL A 190 13.95 6.13 -1.03
C VAL A 190 13.59 5.27 0.18
N TYR A 191 12.34 5.33 0.64
CA TYR A 191 11.83 4.50 1.73
C TYR A 191 11.90 3.00 1.40
N SER A 192 11.45 2.61 0.21
CA SER A 192 11.54 1.21 -0.23
C SER A 192 12.99 0.73 -0.28
N VAL A 193 13.93 1.53 -0.80
CA VAL A 193 15.36 1.17 -0.75
C VAL A 193 15.81 0.91 0.69
N ALA A 194 15.41 1.75 1.65
CA ALA A 194 15.73 1.54 3.07
C ALA A 194 15.18 0.22 3.60
N LEU A 195 13.89 -0.08 3.35
CA LEU A 195 13.27 -1.34 3.75
C LEU A 195 14.01 -2.56 3.22
N ILE A 196 14.47 -2.54 1.97
CA ILE A 196 15.17 -3.66 1.36
C ILE A 196 16.58 -3.81 1.96
N LEU A 197 17.28 -2.69 2.19
CA LEU A 197 18.61 -2.71 2.80
C LEU A 197 18.60 -3.27 4.24
N GLU A 198 17.50 -3.09 4.98
CA GLU A 198 17.31 -3.74 6.28
C GLU A 198 17.17 -5.27 6.21
N ARG A 199 16.77 -5.81 5.05
CA ARG A 199 16.60 -7.26 4.85
C ARG A 199 17.82 -7.95 4.28
N ILE A 200 18.78 -7.20 3.75
CA ILE A 200 19.98 -7.76 3.13
C ILE A 200 21.16 -7.49 4.04
N GLU A 201 21.54 -8.51 4.82
CA GLU A 201 22.85 -8.51 5.45
C GLU A 201 23.92 -8.86 4.41
N PRO A 202 25.01 -8.09 4.27
CA PRO A 202 26.04 -8.48 3.34
C PRO A 202 26.80 -9.70 3.89
N GLU A 203 26.86 -10.77 3.08
CA GLU A 203 27.39 -12.11 3.45
C GLU A 203 28.82 -12.10 4.04
N THR A 204 29.59 -11.02 3.83
CA THR A 204 30.95 -10.85 4.34
C THR A 204 31.22 -9.43 4.81
N SER A 205 30.53 -8.98 5.86
CA SER A 205 30.66 -7.61 6.38
C SER A 205 31.62 -7.52 7.55
N SER A 206 32.58 -6.61 7.48
CA SER A 206 33.30 -6.11 8.64
C SER A 206 32.35 -5.29 9.56
N PRO A 207 32.71 -5.09 10.84
CA PRO A 207 31.93 -4.20 11.73
C PRO A 207 31.78 -2.77 11.19
N GLU A 208 32.80 -2.27 10.47
CA GLU A 208 32.79 -0.95 9.85
C GLU A 208 31.77 -0.88 8.70
N GLU A 209 31.74 -1.88 7.81
CA GLU A 209 30.75 -1.97 6.73
C GLU A 209 29.32 -2.12 7.27
N SER A 210 29.15 -2.89 8.34
CA SER A 210 27.86 -3.06 9.01
C SER A 210 27.38 -1.75 9.67
N GLN A 211 28.31 -0.95 10.20
CA GLN A 211 28.00 0.37 10.74
C GLN A 211 27.67 1.38 9.63
N ALA A 212 28.42 1.36 8.53
CA ALA A 212 28.17 2.22 7.38
C ALA A 212 26.81 1.91 6.72
N LEU A 213 26.44 0.63 6.60
CA LEU A 213 25.14 0.22 6.09
C LEU A 213 24.00 0.71 6.98
N ARG A 214 24.09 0.49 8.30
CA ARG A 214 23.08 1.01 9.25
C ARG A 214 22.91 2.52 9.14
N HIS A 215 24.01 3.25 9.07
CA HIS A 215 23.95 4.71 8.90
C HIS A 215 23.32 5.12 7.55
N ALA A 216 23.60 4.39 6.47
CA ALA A 216 22.98 4.65 5.17
C ALA A 216 21.45 4.39 5.18
N ILE A 217 21.00 3.37 5.92
CA ILE A 217 19.57 3.07 6.11
C ILE A 217 18.89 4.20 6.90
N GLU A 218 19.47 4.63 8.02
CA GLU A 218 18.96 5.76 8.81
C GLU A 218 18.81 7.03 7.96
N LEU A 219 19.85 7.38 7.21
CA LEU A 219 19.80 8.53 6.29
C LEU A 219 18.74 8.39 5.20
N ALA A 220 18.47 7.17 4.73
CA ALA A 220 17.42 6.94 3.74
C ALA A 220 16.03 7.17 4.34
N PHE A 221 15.75 6.67 5.55
CA PHE A 221 14.48 6.96 6.24
C PHE A 221 14.31 8.45 6.55
N GLU A 222 15.37 9.12 7.04
CA GLU A 222 15.34 10.57 7.27
C GLU A 222 15.08 11.34 5.98
N ARG A 223 15.66 10.91 4.86
CA ARG A 223 15.44 11.54 3.55
C ARG A 223 14.01 11.30 3.04
N ALA A 224 13.47 10.10 3.18
CA ALA A 224 12.08 9.81 2.82
C ALA A 224 11.12 10.68 3.65
N ASN A 225 11.34 10.77 4.97
CA ASN A 225 10.59 11.65 5.85
C ASN A 225 10.72 13.13 5.47
N ALA A 226 11.92 13.60 5.10
CA ALA A 226 12.11 14.98 4.68
C ALA A 226 11.37 15.34 3.37
N LEU A 227 11.14 14.35 2.50
CA LEU A 227 10.40 14.51 1.25
C LEU A 227 8.89 14.44 1.47
N ASP A 228 8.42 13.52 2.32
CA ASP A 228 7.02 13.41 2.73
C ASP A 228 6.90 12.90 4.19
N PRO A 229 6.83 13.81 5.18
CA PRO A 229 6.79 13.44 6.58
C PRO A 229 5.43 12.90 7.02
N GLY A 230 4.37 13.13 6.24
CA GLY A 230 3.03 12.65 6.55
C GLY A 230 2.90 11.15 6.30
N GLN A 231 3.49 10.67 5.21
CA GLN A 231 3.44 9.27 4.79
C GLN A 231 4.59 8.42 5.38
N PHE A 232 5.79 8.98 5.55
CA PHE A 232 6.97 8.21 5.96
C PHE A 232 7.53 8.72 7.30
N PRO A 233 7.04 8.22 8.45
CA PRO A 233 7.59 8.60 9.76
C PRO A 233 9.02 8.09 9.96
N ILE A 234 9.77 8.75 10.85
CA ILE A 234 11.09 8.27 11.26
C ILE A 234 10.88 7.11 12.26
N PRO A 235 11.59 5.97 12.11
CA PRO A 235 11.44 4.83 13.01
C PRO A 235 11.72 5.20 14.48
N THR A 236 10.80 4.85 15.37
CA THR A 236 10.92 5.13 16.80
C THR A 236 11.67 4.01 17.51
N ALA A 237 13.00 4.13 17.60
CA ALA A 237 13.83 3.11 18.24
C ALA A 237 13.52 2.95 19.75
N MET A 238 13.35 1.71 20.19
CA MET A 238 13.18 1.31 21.59
C MET A 238 14.26 0.30 21.98
N ASN A 239 14.82 0.40 23.18
CA ASN A 239 15.76 -0.63 23.66
C ASN A 239 15.01 -1.93 24.01
N ASP A 240 15.71 -3.07 23.97
CA ASP A 240 15.10 -4.40 24.17
C ASP A 240 14.40 -4.52 25.53
N ALA A 241 15.00 -4.01 26.61
CA ALA A 241 14.42 -4.11 27.95
C ALA A 241 13.11 -3.31 28.11
N ASP A 242 12.99 -2.18 27.44
CA ASP A 242 11.75 -1.39 27.41
C ASP A 242 10.69 -2.05 26.53
N PHE A 243 11.09 -2.65 25.41
CA PHE A 243 10.21 -3.38 24.50
C PHE A 243 9.64 -4.63 25.18
N ASP A 244 10.50 -5.44 25.81
CA ASP A 244 10.11 -6.62 26.59
C ASP A 244 9.14 -6.25 27.71
N ARG A 245 9.36 -5.10 28.37
CA ARG A 245 8.44 -4.59 29.39
C ARG A 245 7.10 -4.20 28.79
N ALA A 246 7.07 -3.53 27.64
CA ALA A 246 5.83 -3.18 26.94
C ALA A 246 5.04 -4.44 26.51
N VAL A 247 5.73 -5.48 26.04
CA VAL A 247 5.12 -6.78 25.71
C VAL A 247 4.56 -7.45 26.97
N ALA A 248 5.32 -7.46 28.07
CA ALA A 248 4.85 -8.02 29.34
C ALA A 248 3.61 -7.28 29.88
N ASP A 249 3.63 -5.94 29.83
CA ASP A 249 2.49 -5.11 30.22
C ASP A 249 1.27 -5.40 29.32
N ALA A 250 1.46 -5.54 28.00
CA ALA A 250 0.41 -5.91 27.06
C ALA A 250 -0.22 -7.28 27.40
N LEU A 251 0.60 -8.28 27.74
CA LEU A 251 0.12 -9.59 28.18
C LEU A 251 -0.62 -9.49 29.50
N ASP A 252 -0.12 -8.73 30.47
CA ASP A 252 -0.74 -8.56 31.78
C ASP A 252 -2.09 -7.83 31.74
N ASN A 253 -2.27 -6.96 30.75
CA ASN A 253 -3.52 -6.25 30.47
C ASN A 253 -4.60 -7.14 29.83
N LEU A 254 -4.27 -8.36 29.39
CA LEU A 254 -5.26 -9.30 28.87
C LEU A 254 -6.23 -9.78 29.96
N PRO A 255 -7.48 -10.11 29.59
CA PRO A 255 -8.42 -10.75 30.51
C PRO A 255 -7.81 -11.98 31.17
N ARG A 256 -8.06 -12.18 32.47
CA ARG A 256 -7.48 -13.30 33.23
C ARG A 256 -7.71 -14.66 32.57
N SER A 257 -8.88 -14.88 31.99
CA SER A 257 -9.21 -16.12 31.26
C SER A 257 -8.32 -16.35 30.04
N VAL A 258 -7.93 -15.29 29.34
CA VAL A 258 -7.02 -15.35 28.19
C VAL A 258 -5.59 -15.59 28.67
N ARG A 259 -5.14 -14.90 29.71
CA ARG A 259 -3.80 -15.11 30.30
C ARG A 259 -3.60 -16.55 30.78
N GLU A 260 -4.59 -17.14 31.44
CA GLU A 260 -4.54 -18.54 31.87
C GLU A 260 -4.51 -19.51 30.66
N TYR A 261 -5.08 -19.10 29.52
CA TYR A 261 -5.15 -19.92 28.31
C TYR A 261 -3.84 -19.92 27.50
N ILE A 262 -3.14 -18.78 27.44
CA ILE A 262 -1.88 -18.63 26.69
C ILE A 262 -0.63 -18.84 27.55
N ALA A 263 -0.77 -19.30 28.79
CA ALA A 263 0.32 -19.33 29.77
C ALA A 263 1.57 -20.11 29.31
N ASP A 264 1.38 -21.11 28.45
CA ASP A 264 2.44 -21.96 27.90
C ASP A 264 2.84 -21.58 26.46
N VAL A 265 2.26 -20.51 25.89
CA VAL A 265 2.56 -20.04 24.53
C VAL A 265 3.73 -19.05 24.59
N PRO A 266 4.92 -19.39 24.07
CA PRO A 266 6.04 -18.45 24.04
C PRO A 266 5.73 -17.25 23.15
N VAL A 267 6.08 -16.06 23.63
CA VAL A 267 6.13 -14.83 22.84
C VAL A 267 7.59 -14.57 22.48
N LEU A 268 7.88 -14.60 21.19
CA LEU A 268 9.21 -14.36 20.63
C LEU A 268 9.26 -12.97 20.01
N VAL A 269 10.34 -12.24 20.26
CA VAL A 269 10.59 -10.93 19.67
C VAL A 269 11.75 -11.08 18.70
N GLU A 270 11.48 -10.85 17.43
CA GLU A 270 12.47 -10.82 16.37
C GLU A 270 12.46 -9.42 15.72
N PRO A 271 13.55 -8.95 15.09
CA PRO A 271 13.51 -7.69 14.37
C PRO A 271 12.54 -7.77 13.18
N TYR A 272 12.55 -8.88 12.43
CA TYR A 272 11.81 -9.09 11.19
C TYR A 272 11.37 -10.55 11.02
N PRO A 273 10.33 -10.84 10.22
CA PRO A 273 10.05 -12.21 9.78
C PRO A 273 11.21 -12.70 8.90
N SER A 274 11.62 -13.94 9.10
CA SER A 274 12.67 -14.55 8.27
C SER A 274 12.19 -14.71 6.82
N ARG A 275 13.13 -14.74 5.87
CA ARG A 275 12.81 -14.97 4.45
C ARG A 275 12.03 -16.25 4.23
N ASP A 276 12.43 -17.33 4.91
CA ASP A 276 11.77 -18.62 4.81
C ASP A 276 10.32 -18.54 5.31
N LEU A 277 10.09 -17.79 6.40
CA LEU A 277 8.75 -17.58 6.97
C LEU A 277 7.85 -16.77 6.02
N VAL A 278 8.38 -15.68 5.45
CA VAL A 278 7.68 -14.87 4.43
C VAL A 278 7.23 -15.76 3.27
N GLN A 279 8.10 -16.63 2.79
CA GLN A 279 7.83 -17.47 1.61
C GLN A 279 6.94 -18.68 1.92
N SER A 280 7.11 -19.32 3.08
CA SER A 280 6.34 -20.51 3.44
C SER A 280 4.91 -20.18 3.83
N GLU A 281 4.73 -19.11 4.60
CA GLU A 281 3.41 -18.69 5.10
C GLU A 281 2.74 -17.68 4.16
N ARG A 282 3.43 -17.19 3.12
CA ARG A 282 2.94 -16.16 2.18
C ARG A 282 2.43 -14.93 2.92
N ILE A 283 3.26 -14.42 3.82
CA ILE A 283 2.95 -13.26 4.65
C ILE A 283 3.82 -12.09 4.21
N SER A 284 3.30 -10.87 4.35
CA SER A 284 4.09 -9.68 4.08
C SER A 284 5.36 -9.66 4.96
N PRO A 285 6.53 -9.26 4.43
CA PRO A 285 7.70 -9.00 5.27
C PRO A 285 7.44 -7.90 6.32
N GLN A 286 6.41 -7.08 6.14
CA GLN A 286 6.08 -5.91 6.97
C GLN A 286 5.09 -6.21 8.09
N ILE A 287 4.59 -7.44 8.22
CA ILE A 287 3.69 -7.81 9.33
C ILE A 287 4.30 -7.45 10.70
N LEU A 288 3.43 -7.09 11.63
CA LEU A 288 3.82 -6.61 12.97
C LEU A 288 3.94 -7.75 13.98
N GLY A 289 3.12 -8.77 13.80
CA GLY A 289 3.13 -9.99 14.57
C GLY A 289 2.70 -11.17 13.70
N LEU A 290 2.89 -12.37 14.23
CA LEU A 290 2.40 -13.60 13.64
C LEU A 290 2.17 -14.63 14.74
N PHE A 291 0.96 -15.14 14.83
CA PHE A 291 0.71 -16.40 15.51
C PHE A 291 1.07 -17.58 14.59
N MET A 292 1.92 -18.49 15.08
CA MET A 292 2.19 -19.79 14.45
C MET A 292 1.72 -20.91 15.36
N GLY A 293 0.80 -21.73 14.89
CA GLY A 293 0.24 -22.86 15.64
C GLY A 293 -1.00 -23.43 14.97
N VAL A 294 -1.60 -24.45 15.57
CA VAL A 294 -2.90 -24.98 15.10
C VAL A 294 -4.00 -24.35 15.95
N PRO A 295 -4.93 -23.57 15.38
CA PRO A 295 -6.07 -23.04 16.12
C PRO A 295 -6.82 -24.18 16.82
N ARG A 296 -7.09 -24.03 18.12
CA ARG A 296 -7.55 -25.16 18.95
C ARG A 296 -8.96 -25.67 18.59
N THR A 297 -9.74 -24.88 17.85
CA THR A 297 -11.01 -25.31 17.24
C THR A 297 -10.83 -26.50 16.29
N GLU A 298 -9.66 -26.63 15.67
CA GLU A 298 -9.28 -27.75 14.78
C GLU A 298 -8.40 -28.80 15.47
N ALA A 299 -7.63 -28.43 16.50
CA ALA A 299 -6.75 -29.33 17.24
C ALA A 299 -7.50 -30.46 18.00
N ALA A 300 -8.83 -30.35 18.17
CA ALA A 300 -9.65 -31.44 18.70
C ALA A 300 -9.78 -32.64 17.73
N ILE A 301 -9.39 -32.48 16.47
CA ILE A 301 -9.58 -33.47 15.39
C ILE A 301 -8.24 -34.11 14.96
N THR A 302 -7.10 -33.45 15.16
CA THR A 302 -5.80 -33.91 14.67
C THR A 302 -4.88 -34.35 15.83
N GLU A 303 -4.27 -35.55 15.71
CA GLU A 303 -3.19 -36.03 16.61
C GLU A 303 -1.85 -35.29 16.34
N GLN A 304 -1.87 -33.98 16.14
CA GLN A 304 -0.67 -33.18 15.94
C GLN A 304 -0.03 -32.78 17.28
N VAL A 305 1.30 -32.76 17.28
CA VAL A 305 2.13 -32.53 18.47
C VAL A 305 1.92 -31.10 18.98
N PRO A 306 1.46 -30.89 20.23
CA PRO A 306 1.03 -29.60 20.77
C PRO A 306 2.17 -28.62 21.15
N ASP A 307 3.35 -28.72 20.53
CA ASP A 307 4.60 -28.07 20.99
C ASP A 307 5.15 -27.02 20.00
N LEU A 308 4.29 -26.47 19.13
CA LEU A 308 4.67 -25.53 18.06
C LEU A 308 3.99 -24.16 18.14
N ASP A 309 3.02 -23.98 19.05
CA ASP A 309 2.29 -22.72 19.22
C ASP A 309 3.24 -21.64 19.73
N ARG A 310 3.31 -20.50 19.03
CA ARG A 310 4.09 -19.33 19.44
C ARG A 310 3.51 -18.06 18.86
N VAL A 311 3.65 -16.97 19.59
CA VAL A 311 3.39 -15.61 19.08
C VAL A 311 4.74 -15.01 18.74
N MET A 312 4.88 -14.47 17.54
CA MET A 312 6.05 -13.70 17.12
C MET A 312 5.66 -12.22 17.02
N LEU A 313 6.50 -11.34 17.53
CA LEU A 313 6.39 -9.89 17.33
C LEU A 313 7.63 -9.40 16.58
N PHE A 314 7.41 -8.54 15.58
CA PHE A 314 8.47 -8.02 14.72
C PHE A 314 8.81 -6.59 15.11
N LYS A 315 9.73 -6.47 16.06
CA LYS A 315 10.08 -5.22 16.72
C LYS A 315 10.40 -4.09 15.75
N ALA A 316 11.27 -4.31 14.77
CA ALA A 316 11.69 -3.24 13.88
C ALA A 316 10.57 -2.82 12.92
N ASN A 317 9.64 -3.73 12.57
CA ASN A 317 8.42 -3.34 11.84
C ASN A 317 7.49 -2.46 12.69
N LEU A 318 7.31 -2.80 13.98
CA LEU A 318 6.54 -1.99 14.94
C LEU A 318 7.14 -0.59 15.12
N GLU A 319 8.46 -0.50 15.29
CA GLU A 319 9.19 0.77 15.44
C GLU A 319 9.03 1.68 14.22
N LYS A 320 8.89 1.12 13.01
CA LYS A 320 8.76 1.87 11.75
C LYS A 320 7.41 2.54 11.55
N ILE A 321 6.33 1.97 12.06
CA ILE A 321 4.98 2.50 11.84
C ILE A 321 4.53 3.51 12.89
N CYS A 322 5.30 3.67 13.97
CA CYS A 322 4.95 4.53 15.11
C CYS A 322 5.79 5.81 15.11
N ARG A 323 5.15 6.95 15.39
CA ARG A 323 5.74 8.30 15.38
C ARG A 323 6.42 8.65 16.71
N ASP A 324 5.98 8.02 17.79
CA ASP A 324 6.56 8.19 19.11
C ASP A 324 6.43 6.94 19.99
N ARG A 325 7.01 7.05 21.19
CA ARG A 325 7.11 5.93 22.13
C ARG A 325 5.77 5.55 22.75
N GLU A 326 4.82 6.48 22.85
CA GLU A 326 3.49 6.21 23.38
C GLU A 326 2.70 5.40 22.35
N GLU A 327 2.70 5.85 21.10
CA GLU A 327 2.10 5.14 19.97
C GLU A 327 2.71 3.73 19.79
N LEU A 328 4.03 3.58 19.96
CA LEU A 328 4.68 2.27 19.90
C LEU A 328 4.21 1.30 20.99
N ILE A 329 4.02 1.78 22.23
CA ILE A 329 3.50 0.94 23.32
C ILE A 329 2.06 0.51 23.04
N ASP A 330 1.23 1.45 22.59
CA ASP A 330 -0.16 1.18 22.24
C ASP A 330 -0.24 0.18 21.08
N GLN A 331 0.61 0.34 20.06
CA GLN A 331 0.65 -0.55 18.91
C GLN A 331 1.14 -1.95 19.29
N ILE A 332 2.12 -2.09 20.20
CA ILE A 332 2.52 -3.40 20.76
C ILE A 332 1.31 -4.07 21.42
N GLN A 333 0.54 -3.33 22.22
CA GLN A 333 -0.65 -3.86 22.88
C GLN A 333 -1.73 -4.29 21.88
N ILE A 334 -1.97 -3.50 20.82
CA ILE A 334 -2.90 -3.86 19.74
C ILE A 334 -2.45 -5.14 19.04
N THR A 335 -1.19 -5.23 18.63
CA THR A 335 -0.64 -6.39 17.92
C THR A 335 -0.72 -7.66 18.78
N VAL A 336 -0.32 -7.60 20.06
CA VAL A 336 -0.42 -8.75 20.98
C VAL A 336 -1.86 -9.24 21.10
N ARG A 337 -2.83 -8.33 21.27
CA ARG A 337 -4.25 -8.67 21.36
C ARG A 337 -4.77 -9.30 20.06
N HIS A 338 -4.36 -8.78 18.92
CA HIS A 338 -4.72 -9.32 17.59
C HIS A 338 -4.21 -10.75 17.40
N GLU A 339 -2.92 -11.00 17.62
CA GLU A 339 -2.32 -12.33 17.43
C GLU A 339 -2.94 -13.39 18.35
N ILE A 340 -3.18 -13.02 19.61
CA ILE A 340 -3.84 -13.89 20.59
C ILE A 340 -5.32 -14.08 20.23
N GLY A 341 -5.95 -13.07 19.66
CA GLY A 341 -7.29 -13.13 19.10
C GLY A 341 -7.43 -14.21 18.04
N HIS A 342 -6.54 -14.20 17.04
CA HIS A 342 -6.48 -15.21 16.00
C HIS A 342 -6.21 -16.61 16.55
N TYR A 343 -5.36 -16.74 17.58
CA TYR A 343 -5.14 -18.02 18.26
C TYR A 343 -6.43 -18.62 18.87
N LEU A 344 -7.27 -17.75 19.43
CA LEU A 344 -8.55 -18.14 20.02
C LEU A 344 -9.63 -18.45 18.98
N GLY A 345 -9.35 -18.21 17.69
CA GLY A 345 -10.32 -18.37 16.61
C GLY A 345 -11.46 -17.35 16.68
N LEU A 346 -11.20 -16.18 17.28
CA LEU A 346 -12.18 -15.10 17.44
C LEU A 346 -12.18 -14.25 16.18
N ASP A 347 -13.37 -13.91 15.70
CA ASP A 347 -13.53 -12.84 14.71
C ASP A 347 -13.41 -11.46 15.38
N GLU A 348 -13.36 -10.38 14.59
CA GLU A 348 -13.22 -9.02 15.12
C GLU A 348 -14.34 -8.63 16.09
N ASP A 349 -15.56 -9.13 15.89
CA ASP A 349 -16.71 -8.88 16.75
C ASP A 349 -16.55 -9.57 18.12
N ASP A 350 -15.97 -10.76 18.14
CA ASP A 350 -15.64 -11.50 19.35
C ASP A 350 -14.44 -10.90 20.10
N LEU A 351 -13.48 -10.30 19.39
CA LEU A 351 -12.41 -9.51 20.00
C LEU A 351 -12.97 -8.30 20.75
N GLU A 352 -13.92 -7.58 20.17
CA GLU A 352 -14.56 -6.43 20.84
C GLU A 352 -15.30 -6.85 22.12
N ARG A 353 -16.04 -7.96 22.07
CA ARG A 353 -16.77 -8.49 23.24
C ARG A 353 -15.87 -8.90 24.39
N LEU A 354 -14.67 -9.39 24.11
CA LEU A 354 -13.71 -9.82 25.11
C LEU A 354 -12.80 -8.68 25.60
N GLY A 355 -13.02 -7.46 25.11
CA GLY A 355 -12.15 -6.32 25.42
C GLY A 355 -10.77 -6.48 24.82
N LEU A 356 -10.68 -7.12 23.65
CA LEU A 356 -9.47 -7.34 22.84
C LEU A 356 -9.39 -6.42 21.61
N ARG A 357 -10.41 -5.57 21.37
CA ARG A 357 -10.39 -4.47 20.39
C ARG A 357 -9.86 -3.17 20.97
#